data_AF-A0A1Q4AWH7-F1
#
_entry.id   AF-A0A1Q4AWH7-F1
#
_cell.length_a   1.000
_cell.length_b   1.000
_cell.length_c   1.000
_cell.angle_alpha   90.00
_cell.angle_beta   90.00
_cell.angle_gamma   90.00
#
_symmetry.space_group_name_H-M   'P 1'
#
loop_
_entity.id
_entity.type
_entity.pdbx_description
1 polymer ?
#
loop_
_entity_poly.entity_id
_entity_poly.type
_entity_poly.pdbx_seq_one_letter_code
_entity_poly.pdbx_strand_id
1 'polypeptide(L)'
;MFTWFDLAWPWIGLGLAAVISVLLFATPLLRGDRTVPRRHDLRWLSFLAVVVYMVHNVEEYGIAANGVPHAFPDSLCELLGQPDYPGCGIPAPFYLFVNLPLVWILGPVAAGLSRRFPLAGMTMWGVTGVNTLAHVVPAILKREYDPGLVTALVLFAPLTVLAFRAVLRTYRRPAVAVLMAAGGLVHAVLAGSLLLYLNGLIPQWLLFVLQPLSMAVIYLAVRANERRLAR
;
A
#
# COMPACT_ATOMS: atom_id res chain seq x y z
N MET A 1 12.37 21.10 -3.01
CA MET A 1 13.40 20.51 -2.14
C MET A 1 12.72 19.76 -1.02
N PHE A 2 13.27 18.61 -0.63
CA PHE A 2 12.78 17.82 0.49
C PHE A 2 13.14 18.47 1.84
N THR A 3 12.20 18.40 2.77
CA THR A 3 12.39 18.74 4.18
C THR A 3 12.92 17.55 4.95
N TRP A 4 13.31 17.76 6.21
CA TRP A 4 13.68 16.66 7.12
C TRP A 4 12.57 15.59 7.19
N PHE A 5 11.30 16.00 7.23
CA PHE A 5 10.20 15.06 7.39
C PHE A 5 10.01 14.18 6.13
N ASP A 6 10.21 14.74 4.94
CA ASP A 6 10.15 14.01 3.67
C ASP A 6 11.18 12.85 3.63
N LEU A 7 12.31 13.01 4.33
CA LEU A 7 13.37 12.00 4.42
C LEU A 7 13.22 11.08 5.64
N ALA A 8 12.63 11.57 6.73
CA ALA A 8 12.55 10.85 8.00
C ALA A 8 11.33 9.92 8.13
N TRP A 9 10.22 10.22 7.44
CA TRP A 9 8.98 9.46 7.59
C TRP A 9 9.09 7.95 7.33
N PRO A 10 9.86 7.40 6.37
CA PRO A 10 9.92 5.94 6.21
C PRO A 10 10.53 5.26 7.44
N TRP A 11 11.50 5.91 8.11
CA TRP A 11 12.13 5.41 9.33
C TRP A 11 11.19 5.50 10.54
N ILE A 12 10.38 6.56 10.62
CA ILE A 12 9.30 6.66 11.61
C ILE A 12 8.30 5.51 11.39
N GLY A 13 7.92 5.28 10.13
CA GLY A 13 7.08 4.17 9.72
C GLY A 13 7.66 2.81 10.13
N LEU A 14 8.97 2.60 9.96
CA LEU A 14 9.66 1.39 10.41
C LEU A 14 9.58 1.20 11.93
N GLY A 15 9.74 2.28 12.70
CA GLY A 15 9.54 2.25 14.16
C GLY A 15 8.13 1.81 14.55
N LEU A 16 7.11 2.36 13.88
CA LEU A 16 5.71 1.94 14.07
C LEU A 16 5.49 0.48 13.67
N ALA A 17 6.09 0.05 12.55
CA ALA A 17 6.03 -1.32 12.07
C ALA A 17 6.64 -2.32 13.07
N ALA A 18 7.73 -1.93 13.74
CA ALA A 18 8.34 -2.74 14.80
C ALA A 18 7.39 -2.91 15.99
N VAL A 19 6.73 -1.84 16.45
CA VAL A 19 5.72 -1.90 17.53
C VAL A 19 4.57 -2.82 17.14
N ILE A 20 3.99 -2.64 15.95
CA ILE A 20 2.88 -3.49 15.48
C ILE A 20 3.33 -4.94 15.31
N SER A 21 4.57 -5.18 14.85
CA SER A 21 5.16 -6.53 14.75
C SER A 21 5.23 -7.22 16.12
N VAL A 22 5.70 -6.51 17.16
CA VAL A 22 5.69 -7.05 18.53
C VAL A 22 4.26 -7.43 18.94
N LEU A 23 3.29 -6.56 18.68
CA LEU A 23 1.89 -6.86 18.99
C LEU A 23 1.34 -8.06 18.18
N LEU A 24 1.73 -8.23 16.92
CA LEU A 24 1.31 -9.32 16.04
C LEU A 24 1.87 -10.68 16.46
N PHE A 25 3.16 -10.72 16.79
CA PHE A 25 3.90 -11.97 16.98
C PHE A 25 4.05 -12.36 18.45
N ALA A 26 4.25 -11.40 19.34
CA ALA A 26 4.46 -11.64 20.77
C ALA A 26 3.16 -11.64 21.59
N THR A 27 2.03 -11.17 21.02
CA THR A 27 0.75 -11.08 21.74
C THR A 27 -0.43 -11.63 20.92
N PRO A 28 -1.61 -11.83 21.56
CA PRO A 28 -2.85 -12.15 20.87
C PRO A 28 -3.75 -10.91 20.64
N LEU A 29 -3.27 -9.68 20.87
CA LEU A 29 -4.10 -8.46 20.87
C LEU A 29 -4.69 -8.13 19.49
N LEU A 30 -3.90 -8.37 18.44
CA LEU A 30 -4.27 -8.07 17.05
C LEU A 30 -4.93 -9.26 16.32
N ARG A 31 -5.28 -10.32 17.06
CA ARG A 31 -6.01 -11.46 16.51
C ARG A 31 -7.52 -11.18 16.49
N GLY A 32 -8.19 -11.63 15.43
CA GLY A 32 -9.64 -11.60 15.30
C GLY A 32 -10.29 -12.82 15.92
N ASP A 33 -9.66 -13.99 15.71
CA ASP A 33 -10.09 -15.28 16.23
C ASP A 33 -8.88 -16.07 16.73
N ARG A 34 -8.91 -16.44 18.01
CA ARG A 34 -7.81 -17.16 18.67
C ARG A 34 -7.78 -18.65 18.35
N THR A 35 -8.88 -19.20 17.84
CA THR A 35 -9.06 -20.64 17.58
C THR A 35 -8.44 -21.10 16.25
N VAL A 36 -8.25 -20.19 15.30
CA VAL A 36 -7.65 -20.50 13.98
C VAL A 36 -6.15 -20.16 13.96
N PRO A 37 -5.31 -20.76 13.11
CA PRO A 37 -3.92 -20.30 12.95
C PRO A 37 -3.84 -18.85 12.45
N ARG A 38 -2.81 -18.08 12.87
CA ARG A 38 -2.58 -16.66 12.46
C ARG A 38 -2.66 -16.44 10.95
N ARG A 39 -2.11 -17.39 10.17
CA ARG A 39 -2.14 -17.38 8.69
C ARG A 39 -3.55 -17.44 8.07
N HIS A 40 -4.58 -17.73 8.86
CA HIS A 40 -5.98 -17.75 8.43
C HIS A 40 -6.82 -16.66 9.13
N ASP A 41 -6.25 -15.94 10.11
CA ASP A 41 -6.93 -14.88 10.85
C ASP A 41 -6.87 -13.59 10.02
N LEU A 42 -8.00 -13.21 9.42
CA LEU A 42 -8.06 -12.05 8.52
C LEU A 42 -7.70 -10.74 9.22
N ARG A 43 -8.03 -10.57 10.51
CA ARG A 43 -7.64 -9.36 11.25
C ARG A 43 -6.14 -9.31 11.44
N TRP A 44 -5.54 -10.43 11.82
CA TRP A 44 -4.09 -10.53 11.97
C TRP A 44 -3.39 -10.22 10.64
N LEU A 45 -3.91 -10.77 9.53
CA LEU A 45 -3.41 -10.48 8.19
C LEU A 45 -3.62 -9.02 7.76
N SER A 46 -4.72 -8.37 8.14
CA SER A 46 -4.92 -6.93 7.85
C SER A 46 -3.86 -6.06 8.52
N PHE A 47 -3.53 -6.33 9.79
CA PHE A 47 -2.45 -5.62 10.48
C PHE A 47 -1.06 -5.97 9.91
N LEU A 48 -0.86 -7.22 9.47
CA LEU A 48 0.38 -7.60 8.79
C LEU A 48 0.57 -6.79 7.50
N ALA A 49 -0.50 -6.52 6.73
CA ALA A 49 -0.41 -5.70 5.53
C ALA A 49 0.15 -4.30 5.82
N VAL A 50 -0.29 -3.68 6.92
CA VAL A 50 0.20 -2.37 7.38
C VAL A 50 1.70 -2.43 7.66
N VAL A 51 2.15 -3.42 8.44
CA VAL A 51 3.58 -3.60 8.78
C VAL A 51 4.42 -3.76 7.52
N VAL A 52 3.99 -4.66 6.64
CA VAL A 52 4.72 -5.00 5.41
C VAL A 52 4.81 -3.78 4.49
N TYR A 53 3.74 -2.99 4.37
CA TYR A 53 3.77 -1.75 3.59
C TYR A 53 4.70 -0.69 4.21
N MET A 54 4.71 -0.55 5.54
CA MET A 54 5.65 0.36 6.21
C MET A 54 7.11 -0.04 5.98
N VAL A 55 7.41 -1.34 5.93
CA VAL A 55 8.76 -1.84 5.60
C VAL A 55 9.10 -1.56 4.14
N HIS A 56 8.16 -1.76 3.22
CA HIS A 56 8.34 -1.43 1.80
C HIS A 56 8.67 0.05 1.56
N ASN A 57 8.00 0.95 2.29
CA ASN A 57 8.29 2.39 2.22
C ASN A 57 9.75 2.73 2.60
N VAL A 58 10.43 1.88 3.37
CA VAL A 58 11.87 2.06 3.66
C VAL A 58 12.73 1.82 2.43
N GLU A 59 12.39 0.84 1.59
CA GLU A 59 13.13 0.59 0.35
C GLU A 59 12.91 1.72 -0.66
N GLU A 60 11.68 2.22 -0.79
CA GLU A 60 11.34 3.30 -1.72
C GLU A 60 11.88 4.66 -1.29
N TYR A 61 11.67 5.04 -0.03
CA TYR A 61 11.91 6.41 0.48
C TYR A 61 13.04 6.51 1.50
N GLY A 62 13.51 5.39 2.04
CA GLY A 62 14.65 5.35 2.95
C GLY A 62 15.93 5.09 2.18
N ILE A 63 16.23 3.81 1.94
CA ILE A 63 17.38 3.36 1.17
C ILE A 63 16.98 2.18 0.29
N ALA A 64 17.19 2.34 -1.02
CA ALA A 64 16.96 1.28 -1.99
C ALA A 64 18.00 0.16 -1.84
N ALA A 65 17.71 -1.03 -2.36
CA ALA A 65 18.60 -2.19 -2.27
C ALA A 65 19.96 -1.98 -2.98
N ASN A 66 20.02 -1.05 -3.94
CA ASN A 66 21.26 -0.62 -4.60
C ASN A 66 22.02 0.47 -3.81
N GLY A 67 21.55 0.84 -2.62
CA GLY A 67 22.17 1.83 -1.73
C GLY A 67 21.78 3.28 -2.00
N VAL A 68 20.95 3.56 -3.02
CA VAL A 68 20.51 4.92 -3.32
C VAL A 68 19.48 5.37 -2.27
N PRO A 69 19.75 6.46 -1.53
CA PRO A 69 18.78 6.98 -0.57
C PRO A 69 17.60 7.63 -1.32
N HIS A 70 16.39 7.43 -0.80
CA HIS A 70 15.19 8.13 -1.28
C HIS A 70 14.98 8.06 -2.81
N ALA A 71 15.10 6.85 -3.38
CA ALA A 71 15.19 6.64 -4.83
C ALA A 71 13.84 6.64 -5.57
N PHE A 72 12.72 6.40 -4.87
CA PHE A 72 11.41 6.30 -5.52
C PHE A 72 10.95 7.60 -6.22
N PRO A 73 11.14 8.82 -5.68
CA PRO A 73 10.83 10.04 -6.40
C PRO A 73 11.44 10.14 -7.79
N ASP A 74 12.71 9.76 -7.94
CA ASP A 74 13.39 9.78 -9.23
C ASP A 74 12.82 8.71 -10.17
N SER A 75 12.61 7.47 -9.68
CA SER A 75 11.96 6.41 -10.47
C SER A 75 10.56 6.80 -10.96
N LEU A 76 9.75 7.45 -10.10
CA LEU A 76 8.43 7.93 -10.49
C LEU A 76 8.51 9.04 -11.55
N CYS A 77 9.47 9.97 -11.40
CA CYS A 77 9.66 11.04 -12.38
C CYS A 77 10.11 10.47 -13.73
N GLU A 78 11.05 9.52 -13.74
CA GLU A 78 11.51 8.83 -14.94
C GLU A 78 10.36 8.06 -15.62
N LEU A 79 9.55 7.33 -14.85
CA LEU A 79 8.38 6.60 -15.36
C LEU A 79 7.39 7.51 -16.10
N LEU A 80 7.30 8.77 -15.69
CA LEU A 80 6.42 9.79 -16.29
C LEU A 80 7.11 10.62 -17.38
N GLY A 81 8.33 10.26 -17.77
CA GLY A 81 9.13 10.99 -18.77
C GLY A 81 9.53 12.39 -18.32
N GLN A 82 9.66 12.60 -17.01
CA GLN A 82 10.12 13.84 -16.39
C GLN A 82 11.61 13.71 -16.02
N PRO A 83 12.35 14.83 -15.88
CA PRO A 83 13.68 14.81 -15.28
C PRO A 83 13.63 14.39 -13.80
N ASP A 84 14.74 13.91 -13.25
CA ASP A 84 14.86 13.51 -11.84
C ASP A 84 14.42 14.63 -10.88
N TYR A 85 14.01 14.27 -9.67
CA TYR A 85 13.66 15.25 -8.65
C TYR A 85 14.93 16.03 -8.21
N PRO A 86 14.87 17.36 -7.99
CA PRO A 86 13.71 18.25 -7.97
C PRO A 86 13.34 18.87 -9.32
N GLY A 87 13.89 18.38 -10.43
CA GLY A 87 13.62 18.89 -11.77
C GLY A 87 12.23 18.54 -12.30
N CYS A 88 11.61 17.44 -11.84
CA CYS A 88 10.24 17.09 -12.23
C CYS A 88 9.19 18.00 -11.59
N GLY A 89 8.04 18.13 -12.28
CA GLY A 89 6.91 18.93 -11.82
C GLY A 89 6.15 18.38 -10.61
N ILE A 90 6.57 17.25 -10.01
CA ILE A 90 5.86 16.61 -8.90
C ILE A 90 6.15 17.35 -7.57
N PRO A 91 5.14 17.85 -6.85
CA PRO A 91 5.36 18.52 -5.57
C PRO A 91 5.83 17.53 -4.51
N ALA A 92 6.84 17.89 -3.71
CA ALA A 92 7.35 17.03 -2.63
C ALA A 92 6.25 16.46 -1.70
N PRO A 93 5.24 17.24 -1.27
CA PRO A 93 4.21 16.70 -0.38
C PRO A 93 3.41 15.55 -1.00
N PHE A 94 3.34 15.42 -2.33
CA PHE A 94 2.63 14.34 -3.01
C PHE A 94 3.07 12.96 -2.52
N TYR A 95 4.38 12.75 -2.37
CA TYR A 95 4.98 11.50 -1.90
C TYR A 95 4.56 11.13 -0.47
N LEU A 96 4.28 12.13 0.37
CA LEU A 96 3.72 11.92 1.71
C LEU A 96 2.22 11.62 1.64
N PHE A 97 1.47 12.40 0.86
CA PHE A 97 0.01 12.29 0.79
C PHE A 97 -0.48 10.98 0.16
N VAL A 98 0.32 10.36 -0.71
CA VAL A 98 -0.01 9.07 -1.30
C VAL A 98 0.19 7.91 -0.31
N ASN A 99 1.12 8.04 0.65
CA ASN A 99 1.49 6.96 1.56
C ASN A 99 0.97 7.12 2.99
N LEU A 100 1.16 8.28 3.63
CA LEU A 100 0.86 8.45 5.06
C LEU A 100 -0.63 8.27 5.37
N PRO A 101 -1.57 8.91 4.66
CA PRO A 101 -2.99 8.70 4.93
C PRO A 101 -3.41 7.23 4.74
N LEU A 102 -2.82 6.56 3.75
CA LEU A 102 -3.06 5.15 3.48
C LEU A 102 -2.50 4.26 4.59
N VAL A 103 -1.20 4.32 4.83
CA VAL A 103 -0.46 3.33 5.61
C VAL A 103 -0.50 3.63 7.11
N TRP A 104 -0.56 4.91 7.50
CA TRP A 104 -0.54 5.30 8.92
C TRP A 104 -1.93 5.51 9.52
N ILE A 105 -2.94 5.76 8.68
CA ILE A 105 -4.28 6.09 9.14
C ILE A 105 -5.29 5.05 8.65
N LEU A 106 -5.61 5.06 7.36
CA LEU A 106 -6.72 4.27 6.81
C LEU A 106 -6.47 2.76 6.92
N GLY A 107 -5.24 2.30 6.68
CA GLY A 107 -4.82 0.90 6.83
C GLY A 107 -5.01 0.38 8.26
N PRO A 108 -4.39 1.00 9.28
CA PRO A 108 -4.60 0.64 10.69
C PRO A 108 -6.06 0.70 11.12
N VAL A 109 -6.81 1.72 10.69
CA VAL A 109 -8.25 1.83 10.98
C VAL A 109 -9.02 0.67 10.36
N ALA A 110 -8.79 0.35 9.08
CA ALA A 110 -9.42 -0.77 8.40
C ALA A 110 -9.05 -2.12 9.04
N ALA A 111 -7.77 -2.30 9.42
CA ALA A 111 -7.31 -3.47 10.15
C ALA A 111 -7.97 -3.60 11.53
N GLY A 112 -8.15 -2.49 12.26
CA GLY A 112 -8.88 -2.46 13.52
C GLY A 112 -10.34 -2.87 13.37
N LEU A 113 -11.00 -2.37 12.32
CA LEU A 113 -12.41 -2.64 11.99
C LEU A 113 -12.66 -4.01 11.36
N SER A 114 -11.61 -4.74 10.96
CA SER A 114 -11.70 -6.04 10.29
C SER A 114 -12.36 -7.14 11.14
N ARG A 115 -12.53 -6.95 12.46
CA ARG A 115 -13.39 -7.83 13.28
C ARG A 115 -14.84 -7.81 12.81
N ARG A 116 -15.32 -6.66 12.37
CA ARG A 116 -16.70 -6.42 11.95
C ARG A 116 -16.85 -6.44 10.43
N PHE A 117 -15.81 -6.01 9.71
CA PHE A 117 -15.76 -5.95 8.25
C PHE A 117 -14.47 -6.60 7.72
N PRO A 118 -14.31 -7.93 7.86
CA PRO A 118 -13.04 -8.60 7.54
C PRO A 118 -12.56 -8.32 6.12
N LEU A 119 -13.43 -8.39 5.11
CA LEU A 119 -13.01 -8.18 3.73
C LEU A 119 -12.56 -6.74 3.47
N ALA A 120 -13.24 -5.75 4.06
CA ALA A 120 -12.83 -4.36 3.97
C ALA A 120 -11.44 -4.14 4.58
N GLY A 121 -11.13 -4.82 5.71
CA GLY A 121 -9.79 -4.82 6.31
C GLY A 121 -8.71 -5.45 5.42
N MET A 122 -9.09 -6.28 4.45
CA MET A 122 -8.16 -6.93 3.51
C MET A 122 -7.86 -6.07 2.28
N THR A 123 -8.47 -4.89 2.12
CA THR A 123 -8.24 -4.00 0.96
C THR A 123 -6.76 -3.62 0.80
N MET A 124 -6.00 -3.47 1.89
CA MET A 124 -4.55 -3.24 1.82
C MET A 124 -3.81 -4.32 1.04
N TRP A 125 -4.24 -5.59 1.10
CA TRP A 125 -3.64 -6.67 0.31
C TRP A 125 -3.94 -6.55 -1.18
N GLY A 126 -5.07 -5.93 -1.54
CA GLY A 126 -5.34 -5.53 -2.92
C GLY A 126 -4.34 -4.50 -3.43
N VAL A 127 -4.10 -3.44 -2.65
CA VAL A 127 -3.11 -2.41 -2.96
C VAL A 127 -1.70 -3.02 -3.03
N THR A 128 -1.32 -3.81 -2.03
CA THR A 128 -0.03 -4.52 -1.96
C THR A 128 0.18 -5.44 -3.16
N GLY A 129 -0.87 -6.17 -3.57
CA GLY A 129 -0.83 -7.04 -4.75
C GLY A 129 -0.64 -6.28 -6.05
N VAL A 130 -1.30 -5.14 -6.23
CA VAL A 130 -1.11 -4.29 -7.43
C VAL A 130 0.25 -3.60 -7.40
N ASN A 131 0.70 -3.13 -6.25
CA ASN A 131 2.01 -2.53 -6.08
C ASN A 131 3.13 -3.57 -6.39
N THR A 132 2.95 -4.84 -6.01
CA THR A 132 3.84 -5.93 -6.45
C THR A 132 3.98 -5.97 -7.97
N LEU A 133 2.87 -5.87 -8.71
CA LEU A 133 2.90 -5.84 -10.17
C LEU A 133 3.57 -4.57 -10.69
N ALA A 134 3.33 -3.43 -10.04
CA ALA A 134 3.90 -2.14 -10.41
C ALA A 134 5.43 -2.10 -10.30
N HIS A 135 6.05 -2.85 -9.40
CA HIS A 135 7.52 -2.97 -9.34
C HIS A 135 8.07 -4.10 -10.20
N VAL A 136 7.43 -5.28 -10.16
CA VAL A 136 7.96 -6.47 -10.84
C VAL A 136 7.86 -6.35 -12.36
N VAL A 137 6.75 -5.82 -12.89
CA VAL A 137 6.55 -5.74 -14.35
C VAL A 137 7.56 -4.80 -15.01
N PRO A 138 7.74 -3.54 -14.57
CA PRO A 138 8.76 -2.65 -15.14
C PRO A 138 10.17 -3.21 -14.98
N ALA A 139 10.51 -3.79 -13.83
CA ALA A 139 11.83 -4.40 -13.63
C ALA A 139 12.12 -5.53 -14.63
N ILE A 140 11.14 -6.37 -14.96
CA ILE A 140 11.28 -7.41 -16.00
C ILE A 140 11.44 -6.79 -17.39
N LEU A 141 10.61 -5.81 -17.73
CA LEU A 141 10.58 -5.20 -19.06
C LEU A 141 11.83 -4.36 -19.35
N LYS A 142 12.26 -3.54 -18.39
CA LYS A 142 13.46 -2.70 -18.47
C LYS A 142 14.75 -3.46 -18.15
N ARG A 143 14.66 -4.60 -17.46
CA ARG A 143 15.81 -5.36 -16.91
C ARG A 143 16.66 -4.51 -15.96
N GLU A 144 15.98 -3.65 -15.22
CA GLU A 144 16.59 -2.71 -14.29
C GLU A 144 15.98 -2.90 -12.90
N TYR A 145 16.75 -2.53 -11.87
CA TYR A 145 16.25 -2.49 -10.52
C TYR A 145 15.29 -1.31 -10.36
N ASP A 146 14.13 -1.57 -9.76
CA ASP A 146 13.15 -0.55 -9.41
C ASP A 146 13.10 -0.39 -7.88
N PRO A 147 13.16 0.84 -7.32
CA PRO A 147 13.02 1.04 -5.88
C PRO A 147 11.73 0.43 -5.35
N GLY A 148 11.85 -0.54 -4.43
CA GLY A 148 10.70 -1.31 -3.91
C GLY A 148 10.63 -2.75 -4.43
N LEU A 149 11.45 -3.12 -5.43
CA LEU A 149 11.43 -4.44 -6.04
C LEU A 149 11.79 -5.58 -5.06
N VAL A 150 12.74 -5.38 -4.14
CA VAL A 150 13.15 -6.44 -3.22
C VAL A 150 12.02 -6.78 -2.27
N THR A 151 11.42 -5.78 -1.63
CA THR A 151 10.27 -5.97 -0.74
C THR A 151 9.03 -6.42 -1.51
N ALA A 152 8.85 -6.00 -2.77
CA ALA A 152 7.80 -6.52 -3.64
C ALA A 152 7.93 -8.05 -3.83
N LEU A 153 9.14 -8.55 -4.11
CA LEU A 153 9.39 -9.98 -4.34
C LEU A 153 9.40 -10.80 -3.04
N VAL A 154 10.04 -10.30 -1.99
CA VAL A 154 10.31 -11.05 -0.76
C VAL A 154 9.15 -10.97 0.23
N LEU A 155 8.42 -9.85 0.25
CA LEU A 155 7.32 -9.63 1.19
C LEU A 155 5.97 -9.58 0.49
N PHE A 156 5.77 -8.65 -0.45
CA PHE A 156 4.44 -8.38 -0.99
C PHE A 156 3.88 -9.57 -1.77
N ALA A 157 4.63 -10.12 -2.72
CA ALA A 157 4.18 -11.24 -3.55
C ALA A 157 3.78 -12.48 -2.71
N PRO A 158 4.66 -13.07 -1.87
CA PRO A 158 4.31 -14.28 -1.13
C PRO A 158 3.21 -14.04 -0.09
N LEU A 159 3.21 -12.88 0.59
CA LEU A 159 2.22 -12.60 1.63
C LEU A 159 0.85 -12.22 1.05
N THR A 160 0.79 -11.58 -0.13
CA THR A 160 -0.47 -11.35 -0.85
C THR A 160 -1.11 -12.68 -1.25
N VAL A 161 -0.32 -13.63 -1.76
CA VAL A 161 -0.80 -14.99 -2.08
C VAL A 161 -1.33 -15.68 -0.82
N LEU A 162 -0.62 -15.59 0.30
CA LEU A 162 -1.07 -16.14 1.58
C LEU A 162 -2.39 -15.50 2.04
N ALA A 163 -2.49 -14.18 1.98
CA ALA A 163 -3.65 -13.42 2.39
C ALA A 163 -4.89 -13.77 1.54
N PHE A 164 -4.74 -13.85 0.21
CA PHE A 164 -5.84 -14.24 -0.67
C PHE A 164 -6.25 -15.69 -0.48
N ARG A 165 -5.32 -16.61 -0.20
CA ARG A 165 -5.67 -17.97 0.20
C ARG A 165 -6.51 -17.98 1.49
N ALA A 166 -6.20 -17.13 2.46
CA ALA A 166 -7.01 -16.99 3.67
C ALA A 166 -8.41 -16.41 3.37
N VAL A 167 -8.50 -15.37 2.54
CA VAL A 167 -9.77 -14.79 2.07
C VAL A 167 -10.66 -15.86 1.43
N LEU A 168 -10.09 -16.71 0.58
CA LEU A 168 -10.84 -17.77 -0.12
C LEU A 168 -11.40 -18.86 0.81
N ARG A 169 -10.95 -18.94 2.07
CA ARG A 169 -11.54 -19.85 3.07
C ARG A 169 -12.88 -19.36 3.59
N THR A 170 -13.08 -18.04 3.65
CA THR A 170 -14.28 -17.39 4.23
C THR A 170 -15.19 -16.81 3.15
N TYR A 171 -14.62 -16.36 2.03
CA TYR A 171 -15.33 -15.68 0.95
C TYR A 171 -15.25 -16.47 -0.36
N ARG A 172 -16.14 -16.11 -1.30
CA ARG A 172 -16.18 -16.66 -2.66
C ARG A 172 -15.04 -16.07 -3.50
N ARG A 173 -14.66 -16.76 -4.59
CA ARG A 173 -13.59 -16.31 -5.52
C ARG A 173 -13.68 -14.85 -5.98
N PRO A 174 -14.87 -14.28 -6.27
CA PRO A 174 -14.99 -12.87 -6.65
C PRO A 174 -14.45 -11.89 -5.61
N ALA A 175 -14.34 -12.27 -4.34
CA ALA A 175 -13.77 -11.41 -3.30
C ALA A 175 -12.31 -11.02 -3.59
N VAL A 176 -11.49 -11.97 -4.08
CA VAL A 176 -10.10 -11.68 -4.45
C VAL A 176 -10.03 -10.73 -5.65
N ALA A 177 -10.90 -10.91 -6.64
CA ALA A 177 -10.99 -10.01 -7.79
C ALA A 177 -11.40 -8.60 -7.36
N VAL A 178 -12.34 -8.46 -6.42
CA VAL A 178 -12.74 -7.18 -5.84
C VAL A 178 -11.58 -6.50 -5.10
N LEU A 179 -10.78 -7.25 -4.33
CA LEU A 179 -9.61 -6.71 -3.65
C LEU A 179 -8.54 -6.23 -4.67
N MET A 180 -8.25 -7.02 -5.70
CA MET A 180 -7.31 -6.61 -6.75
C MET A 180 -7.83 -5.39 -7.53
N ALA A 181 -9.12 -5.35 -7.84
CA ALA A 181 -9.74 -4.20 -8.49
C ALA A 181 -9.67 -2.94 -7.61
N ALA A 182 -9.91 -3.08 -6.30
CA ALA A 182 -9.73 -2.00 -5.34
C ALA A 182 -8.28 -1.48 -5.34
N GLY A 183 -7.28 -2.36 -5.30
CA GLY A 183 -5.87 -1.99 -5.45
C GLY A 183 -5.58 -1.27 -6.77
N GLY A 184 -6.13 -1.77 -7.87
CA GLY A 184 -5.96 -1.20 -9.21
C GLY A 184 -6.56 0.20 -9.31
N LEU A 185 -7.74 0.42 -8.73
CA LEU A 185 -8.39 1.72 -8.68
C LEU A 185 -7.59 2.75 -7.87
N VAL A 186 -6.99 2.35 -6.73
CA VAL A 186 -6.08 3.24 -5.98
C VAL A 186 -4.92 3.70 -6.85
N HIS A 187 -4.25 2.78 -7.54
CA HIS A 187 -3.12 3.11 -8.41
C HIS A 187 -3.54 3.92 -9.64
N ALA A 188 -4.73 3.64 -10.20
CA ALA A 188 -5.28 4.41 -11.30
C ALA A 188 -5.59 5.85 -10.88
N VAL A 189 -6.11 6.08 -9.67
CA VAL A 189 -6.31 7.43 -9.14
C VAL A 189 -4.96 8.13 -8.93
N LEU A 190 -3.97 7.44 -8.34
CA LEU A 190 -2.61 7.96 -8.17
C LEU A 190 -2.03 8.44 -9.51
N ALA A 191 -1.87 7.53 -10.48
CA ALA A 191 -1.25 7.82 -11.76
C ALA A 191 -2.08 8.82 -12.58
N GLY A 192 -3.40 8.61 -12.63
CA GLY A 192 -4.32 9.48 -13.38
C GLY A 192 -4.35 10.91 -12.85
N SER A 193 -4.47 11.10 -11.52
CA SER A 193 -4.47 12.43 -10.92
C SER A 193 -3.13 13.14 -11.11
N LEU A 194 -2.01 12.42 -11.05
CA LEU A 194 -0.70 12.97 -11.29
C LEU A 194 -0.53 13.43 -12.74
N LEU A 195 -0.96 12.63 -13.72
CA LEU A 195 -0.97 13.01 -15.13
C LEU A 195 -1.85 14.25 -15.37
N LEU A 196 -3.05 14.30 -14.79
CA LEU A 196 -3.92 15.47 -14.89
C LEU A 196 -3.25 16.73 -14.32
N TYR A 197 -2.57 16.59 -13.18
CA TYR A 197 -1.86 17.70 -12.55
C TYR A 197 -0.68 18.20 -13.40
N LEU A 198 0.16 17.29 -13.91
CA LEU A 198 1.30 17.63 -14.76
C LEU A 198 0.88 18.30 -16.09
N ASN A 199 -0.34 18.02 -16.57
CA ASN A 199 -0.93 18.69 -17.74
C ASN A 199 -1.69 19.98 -17.39
N GLY A 200 -1.63 20.46 -16.14
CA GLY A 200 -2.30 21.68 -15.70
C GLY A 200 -3.83 21.59 -15.63
N LEU A 201 -4.41 20.38 -15.68
CA LEU A 201 -5.85 20.16 -15.70
C LEU A 201 -6.50 20.15 -14.32
N ILE A 202 -5.72 19.87 -13.27
CA ILE A 202 -6.20 19.97 -11.89
C ILE A 202 -5.22 20.78 -11.03
N PRO A 203 -5.72 21.52 -10.03
CA PRO A 203 -4.86 22.21 -9.08
C PRO A 203 -4.21 21.24 -8.09
N GLN A 204 -3.09 21.66 -7.49
CA GLN A 204 -2.31 20.85 -6.55
C GLN A 204 -3.12 20.35 -5.34
N TRP A 205 -4.01 21.16 -4.78
CA TRP A 205 -4.81 20.73 -3.62
C TRP A 205 -5.71 19.54 -3.97
N LEU A 206 -6.22 19.48 -5.21
CA LEU A 206 -7.08 18.39 -5.66
C LEU A 206 -6.26 17.11 -5.84
N LEU A 207 -5.04 17.21 -6.39
CA LEU A 207 -4.08 16.11 -6.44
C LEU A 207 -3.89 15.47 -5.05
N PHE A 208 -3.73 16.29 -4.00
CA PHE A 208 -3.50 15.81 -2.64
C PHE A 208 -4.74 15.19 -2.00
N VAL A 209 -5.93 15.77 -2.19
CA VAL A 209 -7.18 15.28 -1.60
C VAL A 209 -7.61 13.95 -2.23
N LEU A 210 -7.37 13.76 -3.54
CA LEU A 210 -7.79 12.55 -4.25
C LEU A 210 -7.12 11.27 -3.71
N GLN A 211 -5.90 11.35 -3.17
CA GLN A 211 -5.19 10.16 -2.66
C GLN A 211 -5.90 9.53 -1.44
N PRO A 212 -6.09 10.23 -0.31
CA PRO A 212 -6.82 9.68 0.83
C PRO A 212 -8.31 9.45 0.54
N LEU A 213 -8.94 10.33 -0.25
CA LEU A 213 -10.38 10.25 -0.51
C LEU A 213 -10.72 9.00 -1.32
N SER A 214 -9.97 8.71 -2.38
CA SER A 214 -10.22 7.53 -3.21
C SER A 214 -10.11 6.25 -2.38
N MET A 215 -9.10 6.17 -1.50
CA MET A 215 -8.94 5.01 -0.65
C MET A 215 -10.09 4.86 0.35
N ALA A 216 -10.52 5.94 1.01
CA ALA A 216 -11.67 5.91 1.90
C ALA A 216 -12.95 5.43 1.18
N VAL A 217 -13.20 5.94 -0.03
CA VAL A 217 -14.35 5.53 -0.87
C VAL A 217 -14.26 4.04 -1.23
N ILE A 218 -13.07 3.55 -1.61
CA ILE A 218 -12.85 2.15 -1.97
C ILE A 218 -13.08 1.23 -0.76
N TYR A 219 -12.59 1.59 0.43
CA TYR A 219 -12.88 0.85 1.67
C TYR A 219 -14.39 0.75 1.94
N LEU A 220 -15.11 1.86 1.79
CA LEU A 220 -16.56 1.89 1.99
C LEU A 220 -17.29 1.05 0.95
N ALA A 221 -16.84 1.07 -0.31
CA ALA A 221 -17.41 0.27 -1.38
C ALA A 221 -17.20 -1.24 -1.15
N VAL A 222 -16.00 -1.67 -0.75
CA VAL A 222 -15.74 -3.08 -0.40
C VAL A 222 -16.60 -3.50 0.78
N ARG A 223 -16.67 -2.67 1.84
CA ARG A 223 -17.53 -2.90 3.01
C ARG A 223 -19.00 -3.05 2.62
N ALA A 224 -19.53 -2.17 1.77
CA ALA A 224 -20.94 -2.20 1.36
C ALA A 224 -21.31 -3.49 0.61
N ASN A 225 -20.34 -4.10 -0.09
CA ASN A 225 -20.56 -5.29 -0.92
C ASN A 225 -20.13 -6.60 -0.24
N GLU A 226 -19.46 -6.54 0.92
CA GLU A 226 -18.86 -7.68 1.60
C GLU A 226 -19.83 -8.85 1.82
N ARG A 227 -21.06 -8.56 2.27
CA ARG A 227 -22.07 -9.61 2.53
C ARG A 227 -22.46 -10.41 1.28
N ARG A 228 -22.37 -9.80 0.10
CA ARG A 228 -22.68 -10.48 -1.18
C ARG A 228 -21.57 -11.45 -1.61
N LEU A 229 -20.39 -11.32 -1.00
CA LEU A 229 -19.19 -12.08 -1.33
C LEU A 229 -18.88 -13.18 -0.31
N ALA A 230 -19.60 -13.20 0.83
CA ALA A 230 -19.52 -14.27 1.83
C ALA A 230 -19.95 -15.61 1.23
N ARG A 231 -19.43 -16.70 1.80
CA ARG A 231 -19.84 -18.08 1.47
C ARG A 231 -21.13 -18.47 2.16
#